data_AF-A0A1C0B9G3-F1
#
_entry.id   AF-A0A1C0B9G3-F1
#
_cell.length_a   1.000
_cell.length_b   1.000
_cell.length_c   1.000
_cell.angle_alpha   90.00
_cell.angle_beta   90.00
_cell.angle_gamma   90.00
#
_symmetry.space_group_name_H-M   'P 1'
#
loop_
_entity.id
_entity.type
_entity.pdbx_description
1 polymer ?
#
loop_
_entity_poly.entity_id
_entity_poly.type
_entity_poly.pdbx_seq_one_letter_code
_entity_poly.pdbx_strand_id
1 'polypeptide(L)'
;MIEILVITISNPLLVGIYKDKELVKEYQIDGLTSEVLPIFFKNILEEYDIKRVSYVNTPGSFMSIKIAYIFLKTICMIKNIEFLAIDGFKFNENSPIKALGKKYFINTKDGLKVDFLEKGCRISDFKLLKNLKDIDFSEDTLPIYNLPAV
;
A
#
# COMPACT_ATOMS: atom_id res chain seq x y z
N MET A 1 5.55 -17.97 -9.59
CA MET A 1 4.97 -16.65 -9.96
C MET A 1 5.61 -15.57 -9.11
N ILE A 2 6.09 -14.48 -9.71
CA ILE A 2 6.65 -13.33 -8.97
C ILE A 2 5.59 -12.22 -8.86
N GLU A 3 5.41 -11.70 -7.65
CA GLU A 3 4.45 -10.66 -7.32
C GLU A 3 5.12 -9.57 -6.49
N ILE A 4 4.68 -8.33 -6.65
CA ILE A 4 5.16 -7.19 -5.88
C ILE A 4 4.01 -6.60 -5.07
N LEU A 5 4.24 -6.31 -3.79
CA LEU A 5 3.32 -5.52 -2.96
C LEU A 5 3.99 -4.21 -2.56
N VAL A 6 3.31 -3.08 -2.80
CA VAL A 6 3.79 -1.74 -2.49
C VAL A 6 2.91 -1.08 -1.43
N ILE A 7 3.48 -0.72 -0.28
CA ILE A 7 2.81 0.05 0.77
C ILE A 7 3.39 1.47 0.74
N THR A 8 2.72 2.40 0.05
CA THR A 8 3.20 3.79 -0.11
C THR A 8 2.79 4.73 1.02
N ILE A 9 1.93 4.25 1.92
CA ILE A 9 1.46 5.00 3.10
C ILE A 9 2.35 4.80 4.33
N SER A 10 3.32 3.87 4.26
CA SER A 10 4.35 3.70 5.28
C SER A 10 5.46 4.73 5.09
N ASN A 11 6.20 5.01 6.16
CA ASN A 11 7.40 5.81 6.11
C ASN A 11 8.49 5.09 6.93
N PRO A 12 9.53 4.51 6.30
CA PRO A 12 9.83 4.51 4.85
C PRO A 12 8.80 3.74 4.00
N LEU A 13 8.84 3.95 2.67
CA LEU A 13 8.02 3.18 1.73
C LEU A 13 8.43 1.70 1.79
N LEU A 14 7.47 0.78 1.89
CA LEU A 14 7.74 -0.65 1.94
C LEU A 14 7.39 -1.33 0.61
N VAL A 15 8.31 -2.16 0.11
CA VAL A 15 8.06 -3.04 -1.05
C VAL A 15 8.44 -4.48 -0.71
N GLY A 16 7.50 -5.40 -0.92
CA GLY A 16 7.75 -6.84 -0.81
C GLY A 16 7.77 -7.52 -2.17
N ILE A 17 8.76 -8.38 -2.39
CA ILE A 17 8.81 -9.32 -3.52
C ILE A 17 8.37 -10.68 -3.00
N TYR A 18 7.40 -11.27 -3.69
CA TYR A 18 6.81 -12.55 -3.32
C TYR A 18 7.03 -13.55 -4.45
N LYS A 19 7.40 -14.77 -4.08
CA LYS A 19 7.45 -15.91 -4.98
C LYS A 19 6.44 -16.94 -4.49
N ASP A 20 5.45 -17.24 -5.33
CA ASP A 20 4.40 -18.22 -5.02
C ASP A 20 3.70 -17.91 -3.68
N LYS A 21 3.35 -16.63 -3.47
CA LYS A 21 2.75 -16.04 -2.27
C LYS A 21 3.65 -15.90 -1.04
N GLU A 22 4.86 -16.43 -1.04
CA GLU A 22 5.79 -16.30 0.09
C GLU A 22 6.70 -15.08 -0.09
N LEU A 23 6.89 -14.28 0.96
CA LEU A 23 7.79 -13.13 0.95
C LEU A 23 9.24 -13.61 0.83
N VAL A 24 9.93 -13.20 -0.24
CA VAL A 24 11.33 -13.57 -0.50
C VAL A 24 12.31 -12.41 -0.33
N LYS A 25 11.82 -11.17 -0.45
CA LYS A 25 12.64 -9.97 -0.29
C LYS A 25 11.79 -8.79 0.16
N GLU A 26 12.34 -7.99 1.07
CA GLU A 26 11.75 -6.75 1.55
C GLU A 26 12.70 -5.58 1.26
N TYR A 27 12.10 -4.45 0.89
CA TYR A 27 12.79 -3.18 0.72
C TYR A 27 12.10 -2.12 1.57
N GLN A 28 12.93 -1.31 2.23
CA GLN A 28 12.52 -0.08 2.89
C GLN A 28 13.21 1.07 2.15
N ILE A 29 12.42 2.00 1.61
CA ILE A 29 12.91 3.02 0.70
C ILE A 29 12.54 4.40 1.24
N ASP A 30 13.54 5.14 1.70
CA ASP A 30 13.40 6.52 2.14
C ASP A 30 13.32 7.48 0.94
N GLY A 31 12.42 8.47 1.03
CA GLY A 31 12.29 9.55 0.05
C GLY A 31 10.86 9.77 -0.42
N LEU A 32 10.68 10.75 -1.32
CA LEU A 32 9.38 11.07 -1.88
C LEU A 32 8.93 9.94 -2.82
N THR A 33 7.69 9.46 -2.67
CA THR A 33 7.12 8.39 -3.50
C THR A 33 7.27 8.66 -5.00
N SER A 34 7.15 9.93 -5.43
CA SER A 34 7.31 10.35 -6.83
C SER A 34 8.71 10.15 -7.39
N GLU A 35 9.73 10.12 -6.53
CA GLU A 35 11.13 10.00 -6.93
C GLU A 35 11.60 8.56 -6.81
N VAL A 36 11.29 7.92 -5.68
CA VAL A 36 11.87 6.61 -5.36
C VAL A 36 11.15 5.46 -6.06
N LEU A 37 9.83 5.57 -6.28
CA LEU A 37 9.05 4.49 -6.88
C LEU A 37 9.45 4.22 -8.35
N PRO A 38 9.63 5.24 -9.22
CA PRO A 38 10.12 5.02 -10.58
C PRO A 38 11.53 4.41 -10.63
N ILE A 39 12.44 4.87 -9.78
CA ILE A 39 13.82 4.35 -9.71
C ILE A 39 13.81 2.88 -9.29
N PHE A 40 13.02 2.55 -8.27
CA PHE A 40 12.87 1.17 -7.82
C PHE A 40 12.34 0.27 -8.94
N PHE A 41 11.26 0.69 -9.60
CA PHE A 41 10.62 -0.11 -10.64
C PHE A 41 11.48 -0.26 -11.90
N LYS A 42 12.32 0.73 -12.23
CA LYS A 42 13.31 0.60 -13.30
C LYS A 42 14.19 -0.63 -13.09
N ASN A 43 14.74 -0.79 -11.88
CA ASN A 43 15.65 -1.88 -11.57
C ASN A 43 14.90 -3.22 -11.44
N ILE A 44 13.75 -3.24 -10.76
CA ILE A 44 13.05 -4.49 -10.45
C ILE A 44 12.45 -5.17 -11.70
N LEU A 45 12.08 -4.38 -12.71
CA LEU A 45 11.57 -4.87 -13.99
C LEU A 45 12.67 -5.50 -14.86
N GLU A 46 13.94 -5.19 -14.60
CA GLU A 46 15.09 -5.85 -15.25
C GLU A 46 15.46 -7.15 -14.52
N GLU A 47 15.22 -7.23 -13.21
CA GLU A 47 15.58 -8.39 -12.37
C GLU A 47 14.52 -9.50 -12.38
N TYR A 48 13.23 -9.18 -12.54
CA TYR A 48 12.14 -10.14 -12.39
C TYR A 48 11.10 -10.10 -13.52
N ASP A 49 10.64 -11.28 -13.94
CA ASP A 49 9.41 -11.45 -14.72
C ASP A 49 8.18 -11.37 -13.80
N ILE A 50 7.76 -10.13 -13.53
CA ILE A 50 6.68 -9.81 -12.59
C ILE A 50 5.32 -10.11 -13.23
N LYS A 51 4.49 -10.89 -12.53
CA LYS A 51 3.14 -11.26 -13.00
C LYS A 51 2.04 -10.41 -12.39
N ARG A 52 2.27 -9.90 -11.17
CA ARG A 52 1.33 -9.00 -10.50
C ARG A 52 2.05 -7.92 -9.70
N VAL A 53 1.47 -6.73 -9.71
CA VAL A 53 1.73 -5.68 -8.72
C VAL A 53 0.45 -5.41 -7.95
N SER A 54 0.55 -5.39 -6.63
CA SER A 54 -0.51 -4.95 -5.73
C SER A 54 -0.04 -3.75 -4.93
N TYR A 55 -0.96 -2.85 -4.59
CA TYR A 55 -0.60 -1.67 -3.81
C TYR A 55 -1.69 -1.29 -2.81
N VAL A 56 -1.29 -0.57 -1.76
CA VAL A 56 -2.24 -0.02 -0.79
C VAL A 56 -2.93 1.21 -1.38
N ASN A 57 -4.25 1.12 -1.62
CA ASN A 57 -5.04 2.20 -2.21
C ASN A 57 -5.84 3.03 -1.19
N THR A 58 -5.89 2.59 0.07
CA THR A 58 -6.58 3.28 1.17
C THR A 58 -6.30 2.62 2.52
N PRO A 59 -6.60 3.26 3.67
CA PRO A 59 -6.55 4.69 3.88
C PRO A 59 -5.13 5.17 4.19
N GLY A 60 -4.85 6.45 4.01
CA GLY A 60 -3.55 7.03 4.34
C GLY A 60 -3.24 8.30 3.56
N SER A 61 -1.96 8.55 3.31
CA SER A 61 -1.50 9.71 2.53
C SER A 61 -2.10 9.68 1.12
N PHE A 62 -3.11 10.52 0.90
CA PHE A 62 -3.82 10.58 -0.36
C PHE A 62 -2.89 10.92 -1.55
N MET A 63 -1.91 11.81 -1.33
CA MET A 63 -0.92 12.17 -2.35
C MET A 63 -0.01 10.99 -2.72
N SER A 64 0.50 10.26 -1.72
CA SER A 64 1.35 9.08 -1.95
C SER A 64 0.59 7.99 -2.70
N ILE A 65 -0.67 7.73 -2.32
CA ILE A 65 -1.54 6.76 -2.99
C ILE A 65 -1.81 7.18 -4.44
N LYS A 66 -2.12 8.46 -4.69
CA LYS A 66 -2.43 8.96 -6.04
C LYS A 66 -1.23 8.86 -6.98
N ILE A 67 -0.04 9.26 -6.51
CA ILE A 67 1.20 9.16 -7.27
C ILE A 67 1.52 7.69 -7.58
N ALA A 68 1.41 6.82 -6.57
CA ALA A 68 1.62 5.39 -6.74
C ALA A 68 0.64 4.79 -7.75
N TYR A 69 -0.65 5.11 -7.65
CA TYR A 69 -1.67 4.63 -8.58
C TYR A 69 -1.34 4.99 -10.03
N ILE A 70 -1.09 6.28 -10.31
CA ILE A 70 -0.82 6.74 -11.68
C ILE A 70 0.40 6.01 -12.25
N PHE A 71 1.48 5.92 -11.48
CA PHE A 71 2.71 5.27 -11.92
C PHE A 71 2.51 3.75 -12.11
N LEU A 72 2.02 3.05 -11.08
CA LEU A 72 1.89 1.59 -11.07
C LEU A 72 0.84 1.11 -12.08
N LYS A 73 -0.31 1.79 -12.19
CA LYS A 73 -1.33 1.46 -13.19
C LYS A 73 -0.75 1.57 -14.59
N THR A 74 -0.04 2.66 -14.88
CA THR A 74 0.56 2.90 -16.20
C THR A 74 1.58 1.82 -16.56
N ILE A 75 2.52 1.52 -15.66
CA ILE A 75 3.57 0.53 -15.96
C ILE A 75 2.99 -0.89 -16.08
N CYS A 76 2.01 -1.24 -15.25
CA CYS A 76 1.36 -2.54 -15.32
C CYS A 76 0.58 -2.72 -16.62
N MET A 77 -0.12 -1.68 -17.08
CA MET A 77 -0.79 -1.69 -18.38
C MET A 77 0.19 -1.87 -19.54
N ILE A 78 1.30 -1.11 -19.55
CA ILE A 78 2.32 -1.19 -20.62
C ILE A 78 2.99 -2.57 -20.65
N LYS A 79 3.23 -3.17 -19.50
CA LYS A 79 3.94 -4.45 -19.36
C LYS A 79 3.01 -5.68 -19.32
N ASN A 80 1.70 -5.47 -19.44
CA ASN A 80 0.69 -6.52 -19.29
C ASN A 80 0.83 -7.32 -17.98
N ILE A 81 1.00 -6.59 -16.87
CA ILE A 81 1.11 -7.11 -15.50
C ILE A 81 -0.25 -6.92 -14.81
N GLU A 82 -0.70 -7.92 -14.06
CA GLU A 82 -1.91 -7.82 -13.24
C GLU A 82 -1.74 -6.71 -12.18
N PHE A 83 -2.74 -5.84 -12.04
CA PHE A 83 -2.70 -4.72 -11.09
C PHE A 83 -3.89 -4.78 -10.16
N LEU A 84 -3.63 -4.95 -8.85
CA LEU A 84 -4.65 -5.07 -7.81
C LEU A 84 -4.41 -4.09 -6.66
N ALA A 85 -5.40 -3.94 -5.80
CA ALA A 85 -5.35 -3.06 -4.64
C ALA A 85 -5.71 -3.78 -3.34
N ILE A 86 -5.34 -3.17 -2.22
CA ILE A 86 -5.62 -3.69 -0.89
C ILE A 86 -5.68 -2.56 0.15
N ASP A 87 -6.45 -2.80 1.21
CA ASP A 87 -6.55 -1.90 2.36
C ASP A 87 -5.29 -1.93 3.25
N GLY A 88 -4.83 -0.77 3.67
CA GLY A 88 -3.66 -0.53 4.50
C GLY A 88 -3.77 -1.11 5.91
N PHE A 89 -4.98 -1.25 6.46
CA PHE A 89 -5.21 -1.86 7.77
C PHE A 89 -4.76 -3.33 7.83
N LYS A 90 -4.68 -4.00 6.67
CA LYS A 90 -4.14 -5.36 6.55
C LYS A 90 -2.67 -5.45 6.96
N PHE A 91 -1.96 -4.34 6.98
CA PHE A 91 -0.51 -4.29 7.17
C PHE A 91 -0.06 -3.59 8.44
N ASN A 92 -0.98 -3.09 9.29
CA ASN A 92 -0.64 -2.38 10.52
C ASN A 92 -1.42 -2.87 11.75
N GLU A 93 -1.74 -4.16 11.79
CA GLU A 93 -2.48 -4.80 12.89
C GLU A 93 -3.86 -4.16 13.13
N ASN A 94 -4.49 -3.61 12.08
CA ASN A 94 -5.75 -2.86 12.14
C ASN A 94 -5.71 -1.69 13.15
N SER A 95 -4.54 -1.10 13.37
CA SER A 95 -4.37 0.07 14.25
C SER A 95 -4.69 1.39 13.52
N PRO A 96 -4.95 2.51 14.24
CA PRO A 96 -5.29 3.78 13.59
C PRO A 96 -4.21 4.28 12.62
N ILE A 97 -4.62 4.69 11.41
CA ILE A 97 -3.73 5.25 10.38
C ILE A 97 -3.87 6.76 10.37
N LYS A 98 -2.76 7.49 10.23
CA LYS A 98 -2.78 8.96 10.23
C LYS A 98 -3.65 9.52 9.09
N ALA A 99 -4.56 10.42 9.43
CA ALA A 99 -5.39 11.18 8.49
C ALA A 99 -4.90 12.64 8.42
N LEU A 100 -5.80 13.62 8.64
CA LEU A 100 -5.48 15.04 8.62
C LEU A 100 -5.34 15.64 10.03
N GLY A 101 -4.32 16.46 10.25
CA GLY A 101 -4.13 17.17 11.52
C GLY A 101 -3.94 16.22 12.69
N LYS A 102 -4.83 16.25 13.70
CA LYS A 102 -4.82 15.32 14.85
C LYS A 102 -5.78 14.13 14.68
N LYS A 103 -6.43 13.99 13.52
CA LYS A 103 -7.37 12.90 13.23
C LYS A 103 -6.68 11.70 12.58
N TYR A 104 -7.33 10.55 12.71
CA TYR A 104 -6.88 9.24 12.26
C TYR A 104 -8.03 8.49 11.62
N PHE A 105 -7.71 7.67 10.63
CA PHE A 105 -8.57 6.63 10.11
C PHE A 105 -8.61 5.47 11.11
N ILE A 106 -9.82 5.08 11.52
CA ILE A 106 -10.07 4.03 12.49
C ILE A 106 -11.04 3.04 11.86
N ASN A 107 -10.62 1.79 11.71
CA ASN A 107 -11.46 0.73 11.19
C ASN A 107 -12.27 0.09 12.32
N THR A 108 -13.59 0.24 12.29
CA THR A 108 -14.52 -0.29 13.30
C THR A 108 -15.47 -1.32 12.70
N LYS A 109 -16.26 -1.99 13.54
CA LYS A 109 -17.31 -2.90 13.05
C LYS A 109 -18.37 -2.20 12.21
N ASP A 110 -18.59 -0.91 12.46
CA ASP A 110 -19.56 -0.07 11.75
C ASP A 110 -18.93 0.59 10.49
N GLY A 111 -17.69 0.21 10.15
CA GLY A 111 -16.94 0.72 9.02
C GLY A 111 -15.88 1.74 9.41
N LEU A 112 -15.40 2.47 8.40
CA LEU A 112 -14.31 3.42 8.54
C LEU A 112 -14.77 4.73 9.19
N LYS A 113 -14.07 5.15 10.25
CA LYS A 113 -14.30 6.43 10.93
C LYS A 113 -13.06 7.32 10.83
N VAL A 114 -13.26 8.64 10.79
CA VAL A 114 -12.18 9.64 10.90
C VAL A 114 -12.36 10.44 12.18
N ASP A 115 -11.54 10.18 13.19
CA ASP A 115 -11.68 10.80 14.51
C ASP A 115 -10.33 11.01 15.22
N PHE A 116 -10.35 11.67 16.37
CA PHE A 116 -9.21 11.76 17.27
C PHE A 116 -8.91 10.41 17.93
N LEU A 117 -7.66 10.19 18.33
CA LEU A 117 -7.30 9.01 19.10
C LEU A 117 -7.85 9.09 20.51
N GLU A 118 -8.41 7.99 20.98
CA GLU A 118 -8.71 7.81 22.39
C GLU A 118 -7.43 7.56 23.20
N LYS A 119 -7.51 7.83 24.51
CA LYS A 119 -6.36 7.68 25.39
C LYS A 119 -5.97 6.20 25.49
N GLY A 120 -4.70 5.88 25.20
CA GLY A 120 -4.19 4.52 25.25
C GLY A 120 -4.26 3.75 23.92
N CYS A 121 -4.73 4.37 22.82
CA CYS A 121 -4.62 3.76 21.50
C CYS A 121 -3.15 3.54 21.11
N ARG A 122 -2.83 2.31 20.70
CA ARG A 122 -1.55 1.96 20.09
C ARG A 122 -1.62 2.19 18.58
N ILE A 123 -0.60 2.85 18.04
CA ILE A 123 -0.34 2.89 16.60
C ILE A 123 0.73 1.85 16.33
N SER A 124 0.45 0.91 15.42
CA SER A 124 1.41 -0.10 14.98
C SER A 124 2.01 0.33 13.64
N ASP A 125 3.30 0.04 13.47
CA ASP A 125 4.00 0.27 12.21
C ASP A 125 3.46 -0.66 11.12
N PHE A 126 3.62 -0.22 9.86
CA PHE A 126 3.32 -1.07 8.72
C PHE A 126 4.36 -2.18 8.58
N LYS A 127 3.89 -3.39 8.24
CA LYS A 127 4.72 -4.57 8.03
C LYS A 127 4.21 -5.34 6.81
N LEU A 128 5.14 -5.89 6.04
CA LEU A 128 4.81 -6.84 5.00
C LEU A 128 4.40 -8.18 5.62
N LEU A 129 3.43 -8.84 5.01
CA LEU A 129 3.02 -10.17 5.43
C LEU A 129 4.04 -11.19 4.94
N LYS A 130 4.29 -12.24 5.72
CA LYS A 130 5.16 -13.34 5.26
C LYS A 130 4.54 -14.13 4.11
N ASN A 131 3.21 -14.12 4.02
CA ASN A 131 2.44 -14.90 3.07
C ASN A 131 1.19 -14.15 2.59
N LEU A 132 0.82 -14.32 1.32
CA LEU A 132 -0.34 -13.67 0.67
C LEU A 132 -1.50 -14.63 0.30
N LYS A 133 -1.51 -15.89 0.75
CA LYS A 133 -2.52 -16.90 0.39
C LYS A 133 -3.92 -16.52 0.86
N ASP A 134 -4.04 -16.00 2.07
CA ASP A 134 -5.32 -15.63 2.69
C ASP A 134 -5.70 -14.15 2.46
N ILE A 135 -5.07 -13.52 1.48
CA ILE A 135 -5.25 -12.11 1.18
C ILE A 135 -6.15 -11.96 -0.04
N ASP A 136 -7.30 -11.34 0.21
CA ASP A 136 -8.24 -10.96 -0.83
C ASP A 136 -7.87 -9.59 -1.39
N PHE A 137 -7.42 -9.58 -2.64
CA PHE A 137 -7.02 -8.38 -3.36
C PHE A 137 -8.17 -7.89 -4.24
N SER A 138 -8.33 -6.57 -4.33
CA SER A 138 -9.39 -5.94 -5.12
C SER A 138 -8.94 -5.63 -6.55
N GLU A 139 -9.79 -5.91 -7.53
CA GLU A 139 -9.65 -5.38 -8.90
C GLU A 139 -10.04 -3.90 -9.00
N ASP A 140 -10.84 -3.39 -8.06
CA ASP A 140 -11.05 -1.95 -7.91
C ASP A 140 -9.79 -1.31 -7.33
N THR A 141 -8.99 -0.79 -8.24
CA THR A 141 -7.67 -0.23 -7.98
C THR A 141 -7.69 1.28 -7.79
N LEU A 142 -8.85 1.93 -7.81
CA LEU A 142 -8.88 3.38 -7.66
C LEU A 142 -8.50 3.80 -6.23
N PRO A 143 -7.75 4.90 -6.06
CA PRO A 143 -7.57 5.53 -4.75
C PRO A 143 -8.91 5.86 -4.10
N ILE A 144 -9.11 5.41 -2.85
CA ILE A 144 -10.36 5.66 -2.13
C ILE A 144 -10.20 6.89 -1.22
N TYR A 145 -11.07 7.88 -1.43
CA TYR A 145 -11.07 9.15 -0.70
C TYR A 145 -11.93 9.04 0.55
N ASN A 146 -11.27 8.92 1.70
CA ASN A 146 -11.96 8.72 2.98
C ASN A 146 -12.05 9.99 3.84
N LEU A 147 -11.76 11.16 3.26
CA LEU A 147 -11.87 12.44 3.95
C LEU A 147 -13.20 13.12 3.57
N PRO A 148 -13.91 13.75 4.53
CA PRO A 148 -15.11 14.51 4.24
C PRO A 148 -14.79 15.65 3.26
N ALA A 149 -15.77 16.02 2.45
CA ALA A 149 -15.71 17.24 1.64
C ALA A 149 -15.43 18.44 2.56
N VAL A 150 -14.51 19.31 2.14
CA VAL A 150 -14.16 20.57 2.82
C VAL A 150 -15.05 21.69 2.29
#